data_AF-A0A1V4Y1H7-F1
#
_entry.id   AF-A0A1V4Y1H7-F1
#
_cell.length_a   1.000
_cell.length_b   1.000
_cell.length_c   1.000
_cell.angle_alpha   90.00
_cell.angle_beta   90.00
_cell.angle_gamma   90.00
#
_symmetry.space_group_name_H-M   'P 1'
#
loop_
_entity.id
_entity.type
_entity.pdbx_description
1 polymer ?
#
loop_
_entity_poly.entity_id
_entity_poly.type
_entity_poly.pdbx_seq_one_letter_code
_entity_poly.pdbx_strand_id
1 'polypeptide(L)'
;MKWGKGYAWNPVAFLDRQKDPDDPELAQEGFIVTSVDYIKSFDGPLKTVSFTPVLLPAYSHVNEDSWEPENMNVAGRLYLLLYDTDIDFLFLARGSRTDRYGVDFSRNITTNFEIHGEFAYIRDYEKNVLDANGRKLQIQSDVKSYLIGIRHLTSFDLTTIIEYYHNGTGYSEGEMKDFYALINRGYETYKATGDSTSLIHTRNMAEAGYGRFSPMRDYLYVRLSQKEPFNILYYTPSLTLNMNLDDRSYSLTPELLYTGITNLELRLRAGVIIGTRNTEFGEKQNDYRIELRAGYYF
;
A
#
# COMPACT_ATOMS: atom_id res chain seq x y z
N MET A 1 14.06 3.23 1.27
CA MET A 1 14.12 4.19 0.15
C MET A 1 12.71 4.76 -0.01
N LYS A 2 12.41 5.60 -1.01
CA LYS A 2 11.01 5.97 -1.28
C LYS A 2 10.80 5.78 -2.78
N TRP A 3 10.58 4.54 -3.19
CA TRP A 3 10.28 4.20 -4.58
C TRP A 3 8.77 4.26 -4.82
N GLY A 4 8.36 4.68 -6.02
CA GLY A 4 6.96 4.97 -6.35
C GLY A 4 6.56 6.43 -6.19
N LYS A 5 5.42 6.78 -6.81
CA LYS A 5 4.79 8.11 -6.82
C LYS A 5 3.39 8.11 -6.20
N GLY A 6 2.79 6.94 -5.99
CA GLY A 6 1.47 6.81 -5.39
C GLY A 6 1.44 7.35 -3.97
N TYR A 7 0.29 7.90 -3.56
CA TYR A 7 0.06 8.49 -2.25
C TYR A 7 -0.36 7.42 -1.24
N ALA A 8 -1.36 6.59 -1.57
CA ALA A 8 -1.93 5.55 -0.70
C ALA A 8 -1.35 4.16 -0.92
N TRP A 9 -0.93 3.83 -2.15
CA TRP A 9 -0.28 2.56 -2.49
C TRP A 9 1.02 2.78 -3.25
N ASN A 10 1.84 1.74 -3.32
CA ASN A 10 3.18 1.77 -3.93
C ASN A 10 3.54 0.41 -4.60
N PRO A 11 2.83 -0.02 -5.66
CA PRO A 11 3.09 -1.30 -6.32
C PRO A 11 4.52 -1.48 -6.85
N VAL A 12 5.24 -0.40 -7.19
CA VAL A 12 6.63 -0.49 -7.69
C VAL A 12 7.70 -0.43 -6.59
N ALA A 13 7.32 -0.26 -5.33
CA ALA A 13 8.25 -0.13 -4.21
C ALA A 13 8.81 -1.48 -3.75
N PHE A 14 9.59 -2.14 -4.62
CA PHE A 14 10.07 -3.51 -4.40
C PHE A 14 10.99 -3.67 -3.19
N LEU A 15 11.60 -2.58 -2.73
CA LEU A 15 12.55 -2.52 -1.61
C LEU A 15 12.06 -1.64 -0.45
N ASP A 16 10.76 -1.32 -0.40
CA ASP A 16 10.15 -0.66 0.74
C ASP A 16 8.98 -1.49 1.26
N ARG A 17 8.48 -1.11 2.43
CA ARG A 17 7.24 -1.68 2.94
C ARG A 17 6.06 -1.19 2.08
N GLN A 18 5.02 -2.02 1.99
CA GLN A 18 3.77 -1.58 1.39
C GLN A 18 3.15 -0.50 2.26
N LYS A 19 2.68 0.57 1.62
CA LYS A 19 1.93 1.63 2.29
C LYS A 19 0.64 1.07 2.86
N ASP A 20 0.22 1.66 3.96
CA ASP A 20 -1.11 1.50 4.52
C ASP A 20 -1.97 2.68 4.06
N PRO A 21 -2.96 2.50 3.17
CA PRO A 21 -3.93 3.53 2.80
C PRO A 21 -4.62 4.24 3.96
N ASP A 22 -4.80 3.57 5.10
CA ASP A 22 -5.37 4.21 6.28
C ASP A 22 -4.35 5.16 6.92
N ASP A 23 -3.04 4.93 6.83
CA ASP A 23 -2.02 5.88 7.30
C ASP A 23 -0.80 5.94 6.36
N PRO A 24 -0.94 6.51 5.15
CA PRO A 24 0.07 6.36 4.09
C PRO A 24 1.39 7.08 4.39
N GLU A 25 1.34 8.05 5.29
CA GLU A 25 2.47 8.86 5.74
C GLU A 25 3.15 8.28 6.98
N LEU A 26 2.64 7.16 7.53
CA LEU A 26 3.25 6.49 8.66
C LEU A 26 4.67 6.06 8.29
N ALA A 27 5.65 6.58 9.04
CA ALA A 27 7.02 6.14 8.90
C ALA A 27 7.13 4.68 9.35
N GLN A 28 7.53 3.80 8.44
CA GLN A 28 7.80 2.41 8.71
C GLN A 28 9.31 2.16 8.67
N GLU A 29 9.78 1.20 9.48
CA GLU A 29 11.15 0.75 9.43
C GLU A 29 11.46 0.15 8.04
N GLY A 30 12.51 0.67 7.41
CA GLY A 30 12.98 0.22 6.11
C GLY A 30 13.88 -1.01 6.20
N PHE A 31 14.50 -1.37 5.08
CA PHE A 31 15.50 -2.44 5.03
C PHE A 31 16.92 -1.88 5.10
N ILE A 32 17.83 -2.68 5.66
CA ILE A 32 19.27 -2.42 5.58
C ILE A 32 19.72 -2.71 4.15
N VAL A 33 20.28 -1.70 3.46
CA VAL A 33 20.70 -1.80 2.05
C VAL A 33 22.05 -1.13 1.82
N THR A 34 22.73 -1.53 0.76
CA THR A 34 23.86 -0.79 0.19
C THR A 34 23.44 -0.26 -1.19
N SER A 35 23.59 1.04 -1.43
CA SER A 35 23.29 1.66 -2.71
C SER A 35 24.41 2.58 -3.18
N VAL A 36 24.51 2.77 -4.49
CA VAL A 36 25.39 3.77 -5.12
C VAL A 36 24.52 4.64 -5.99
N ASP A 37 24.74 5.96 -6.00
CA ASP A 37 23.99 6.89 -6.84
C ASP A 37 24.92 7.50 -7.89
N TYR A 38 24.60 7.29 -9.16
CA TYR A 38 25.22 7.98 -10.28
C TYR A 38 24.23 8.98 -10.87
N ILE A 39 24.53 10.28 -10.82
CA ILE A 39 23.64 11.34 -11.29
C ILE A 39 24.35 12.18 -12.36
N LYS A 40 23.65 12.45 -13.46
CA LYS A 40 24.12 13.34 -14.51
C LYS A 40 23.01 14.27 -14.98
N SER A 41 23.34 15.56 -15.11
CA SER A 41 22.44 16.60 -15.60
C SER A 41 22.80 17.03 -17.02
N PHE A 42 21.81 17.54 -17.76
CA PHE A 42 21.93 18.00 -19.14
C PHE A 42 21.05 19.22 -19.39
N ASP A 43 21.39 20.01 -20.42
CA ASP A 43 20.67 21.24 -20.79
C ASP A 43 19.49 21.01 -21.78
N GLY A 44 19.21 19.75 -22.13
CA GLY A 44 18.21 19.37 -23.12
C GLY A 44 16.84 19.01 -22.54
N PRO A 45 15.95 18.41 -23.36
CA PRO A 45 14.66 17.91 -22.89
C PRO A 45 14.75 16.85 -21.79
N LEU A 46 15.81 16.04 -21.83
CA LEU A 46 16.24 15.20 -20.72
C LEU A 46 17.12 16.06 -19.82
N LYS A 47 16.66 16.39 -18.62
CA LYS A 47 17.37 17.26 -17.68
C LYS A 47 18.27 16.49 -16.72
N THR A 48 17.83 15.31 -16.29
CA THR A 48 18.53 14.49 -15.31
C THR A 48 18.39 13.01 -15.66
N VAL A 49 19.50 12.28 -15.50
CA VAL A 49 19.51 10.82 -15.42
C VAL A 49 20.14 10.46 -14.08
N SER A 50 19.50 9.58 -13.32
CA SER A 50 20.10 8.96 -12.15
C SER A 50 19.98 7.45 -12.22
N PHE A 51 21.06 6.74 -11.91
CA PHE A 51 21.05 5.29 -11.78
C PHE A 51 21.47 4.90 -10.36
N THR A 52 20.59 4.16 -9.68
CA THR A 52 20.76 3.71 -8.31
C THR A 52 20.72 2.17 -8.28
N PRO A 53 21.86 1.46 -8.44
CA PRO A 53 21.94 0.04 -8.10
C PRO A 53 21.85 -0.15 -6.58
N VAL A 54 21.20 -1.23 -6.16
CA VAL A 54 21.00 -1.59 -4.75
C VAL A 54 21.33 -3.06 -4.52
N LEU A 55 22.07 -3.30 -3.44
CA LEU A 55 22.26 -4.62 -2.83
C LEU A 55 21.48 -4.67 -1.51
N LEU A 56 20.63 -5.69 -1.38
CA LEU A 56 19.84 -5.96 -0.18
C LEU A 56 20.26 -7.32 0.39
N PRO A 57 21.16 -7.33 1.39
CA PRO A 57 21.54 -8.57 2.07
C PRO A 57 20.40 -9.06 2.97
N ALA A 58 20.17 -10.36 3.01
CA ALA A 58 19.32 -11.02 3.97
C ALA A 58 20.15 -12.09 4.71
N TYR A 59 20.54 -11.82 5.95
CA TYR A 59 21.33 -12.71 6.81
C TYR A 59 20.71 -12.74 8.20
N SER A 60 21.23 -13.60 9.09
CA SER A 60 20.79 -13.61 10.48
C SER A 60 20.89 -12.20 11.09
N HIS A 61 19.79 -11.71 11.67
CA HIS A 61 19.62 -10.36 12.21
C HIS A 61 19.64 -9.21 11.20
N VAL A 62 19.66 -9.48 9.89
CA VAL A 62 19.66 -8.46 8.82
C VAL A 62 18.55 -8.79 7.84
N ASN A 63 17.46 -8.01 7.86
CA ASN A 63 16.29 -8.14 6.97
C ASN A 63 15.58 -9.51 7.01
N GLU A 64 15.89 -10.40 7.97
CA GLU A 64 15.36 -11.78 8.05
C GLU A 64 13.84 -11.85 8.25
N ASP A 65 13.22 -10.81 8.82
CA ASP A 65 11.78 -10.73 9.05
C ASP A 65 10.94 -10.64 7.76
N SER A 66 11.57 -10.38 6.62
CA SER A 66 10.86 -10.03 5.38
C SER A 66 11.49 -10.56 4.11
N TRP A 67 12.66 -11.18 4.24
CA TRP A 67 13.44 -11.74 3.16
C TRP A 67 14.07 -13.05 3.63
N GLU A 68 14.06 -14.06 2.77
CA GLU A 68 14.64 -15.36 3.10
C GLU A 68 16.14 -15.21 3.39
N PRO A 69 16.63 -15.70 4.55
CA PRO A 69 18.04 -15.60 4.93
C PRO A 69 18.99 -16.25 3.93
N GLU A 70 20.28 -15.90 4.03
CA GLU A 70 21.39 -16.39 3.21
C GLU A 70 21.29 -16.00 1.72
N ASN A 71 20.61 -14.90 1.43
CA ASN A 71 20.42 -14.39 0.08
C ASN A 71 20.97 -12.96 -0.07
N MET A 72 21.52 -12.68 -1.26
CA MET A 72 21.83 -11.33 -1.70
C MET A 72 20.84 -10.94 -2.80
N ASN A 73 19.98 -9.98 -2.51
CA ASN A 73 19.01 -9.48 -3.47
C ASN A 73 19.60 -8.28 -4.22
N VAL A 74 19.43 -8.24 -5.54
CA VAL A 74 19.94 -7.17 -6.40
C VAL A 74 18.77 -6.45 -7.04
N ALA A 75 18.79 -5.13 -6.96
CA ALA A 75 17.76 -4.29 -7.53
C ALA A 75 18.36 -3.01 -8.08
N GLY A 76 17.56 -2.23 -8.80
CA GLY A 76 18.01 -0.94 -9.28
C GLY A 76 16.88 -0.06 -9.75
N ARG A 77 17.19 1.24 -9.77
CA ARG A 77 16.30 2.29 -10.28
C ARG A 77 17.06 3.14 -11.30
N LEU A 78 16.46 3.35 -12.46
CA LEU A 78 16.87 4.34 -13.45
C LEU A 78 15.83 5.45 -13.48
N TYR A 79 16.19 6.61 -12.96
CA TYR A 79 15.38 7.82 -12.95
C TYR A 79 15.72 8.70 -14.16
N LEU A 80 14.69 9.26 -14.79
CA LEU A 80 14.78 10.24 -15.86
C LEU A 80 13.88 11.44 -15.52
N LEU A 81 14.43 12.66 -15.63
CA LEU A 81 13.63 13.89 -15.71
C LEU A 81 13.53 14.31 -17.18
N LEU A 82 12.47 13.90 -17.86
CA LEU A 82 12.28 14.08 -19.30
C LEU A 82 11.04 14.93 -19.59
N TYR A 83 11.17 16.06 -20.28
CA TYR A 83 10.06 17.00 -20.54
C TYR A 83 9.25 17.35 -19.28
N ASP A 84 9.95 17.67 -18.18
CA ASP A 84 9.36 17.97 -16.86
C ASP A 84 8.46 16.85 -16.31
N THR A 85 8.74 15.61 -16.72
CA THR A 85 8.10 14.39 -16.23
C THR A 85 9.16 13.56 -15.52
N ASP A 86 8.89 13.23 -14.26
CA ASP A 86 9.65 12.25 -13.49
C ASP A 86 9.26 10.86 -14.00
N ILE A 87 10.24 10.05 -14.40
CA ILE A 87 10.02 8.66 -14.83
C ILE A 87 11.06 7.78 -14.16
N ASP A 88 10.61 6.74 -13.47
CA ASP A 88 11.49 5.74 -12.88
C ASP A 88 11.27 4.37 -13.54
N PHE A 89 12.35 3.70 -13.94
CA PHE A 89 12.35 2.28 -14.29
C PHE A 89 13.01 1.50 -13.15
N LEU A 90 12.33 0.47 -12.67
CA LEU A 90 12.73 -0.27 -11.49
C LEU A 90 12.85 -1.76 -11.81
N PHE A 91 13.79 -2.44 -11.18
CA PHE A 91 13.85 -3.90 -11.22
C PHE A 91 14.29 -4.47 -9.88
N LEU A 92 13.84 -5.70 -9.61
CA LEU A 92 14.35 -6.58 -8.58
C LEU A 92 14.67 -7.91 -9.28
N ALA A 93 15.96 -8.27 -9.29
CA ALA A 93 16.40 -9.57 -9.80
C ALA A 93 16.04 -10.67 -8.82
N ARG A 94 15.82 -11.89 -9.33
CA ARG A 94 15.53 -13.06 -8.51
C ARG A 94 16.59 -13.27 -7.41
N GLY A 95 16.09 -13.50 -6.21
CA GLY A 95 16.83 -13.87 -5.01
C GLY A 95 15.86 -14.56 -4.06
N SER A 96 15.63 -13.98 -2.89
CA SER A 96 14.58 -14.42 -1.95
C SER A 96 13.15 -14.12 -2.44
N ARG A 97 13.01 -13.33 -3.51
CA ARG A 97 11.73 -13.00 -4.14
C ARG A 97 11.85 -13.19 -5.64
N THR A 98 10.70 -13.36 -6.30
CA THR A 98 10.61 -13.49 -7.75
C THR A 98 10.96 -12.19 -8.47
N ASP A 99 11.34 -12.32 -9.75
CA ASP A 99 11.71 -11.18 -10.59
C ASP A 99 10.59 -10.16 -10.70
N ARG A 100 10.94 -8.88 -10.54
CA ARG A 100 9.99 -7.76 -10.65
C ARG A 100 10.54 -6.67 -11.54
N TYR A 101 9.63 -6.06 -12.29
CA TYR A 101 9.91 -4.92 -13.15
C TYR A 101 8.85 -3.86 -12.93
N GLY A 102 9.28 -2.62 -12.79
CA GLY A 102 8.43 -1.50 -12.45
C GLY A 102 8.67 -0.31 -13.36
N VAL A 103 7.62 0.45 -13.62
CA VAL A 103 7.72 1.80 -14.17
C VAL A 103 6.80 2.69 -13.36
N ASP A 104 7.28 3.86 -12.96
CA ASP A 104 6.42 4.92 -12.44
C ASP A 104 6.67 6.24 -13.15
N PHE A 105 5.69 7.13 -13.08
CA PHE A 105 5.81 8.49 -13.57
C PHE A 105 5.02 9.48 -12.70
N SER A 106 5.46 10.73 -12.67
CA SER A 106 4.67 11.85 -12.19
C SER A 106 4.93 13.10 -13.04
N ARG A 107 3.89 13.88 -13.27
CA ARG A 107 3.96 15.14 -14.01
C ARG A 107 2.97 16.15 -13.47
N ASN A 108 3.46 17.35 -13.21
CA ASN A 108 2.63 18.52 -13.03
C ASN A 108 2.15 19.02 -14.41
N ILE A 109 0.86 18.85 -14.72
CA ILE A 109 0.23 19.39 -15.94
C ILE A 109 0.06 20.90 -15.83
N THR A 110 -0.28 21.36 -14.62
CA THR A 110 -0.22 22.75 -14.19
C THR A 110 0.48 22.80 -12.83
N THR A 111 0.77 23.99 -12.31
CA THR A 111 1.39 24.14 -10.97
C THR A 111 0.57 23.49 -9.84
N ASN A 112 -0.73 23.32 -10.06
CA ASN A 112 -1.69 22.88 -9.06
C ASN A 112 -2.34 21.53 -9.40
N PHE A 113 -1.99 20.93 -10.54
CA PHE A 113 -2.58 19.67 -10.99
C PHE A 113 -1.50 18.70 -11.44
N GLU A 114 -1.40 17.59 -10.72
CA GLU A 114 -0.46 16.50 -10.95
C GLU A 114 -1.21 15.25 -11.41
N ILE A 115 -0.61 14.53 -12.34
CA ILE A 115 -0.97 13.15 -12.67
C ILE A 115 0.23 12.25 -12.42
N HIS A 116 -0.03 11.07 -11.87
CA HIS A 116 0.99 10.08 -11.60
C HIS A 116 0.45 8.67 -11.84
N GLY A 117 1.37 7.73 -12.02
CA GLY A 117 1.02 6.34 -12.18
C GLY A 117 2.18 5.40 -11.93
N GLU A 118 1.85 4.17 -11.64
CA GLU A 118 2.78 3.08 -11.39
C GLU A 118 2.32 1.81 -12.09
N PHE A 119 3.25 1.01 -12.60
CA PHE A 119 3.00 -0.30 -13.15
C PHE A 119 4.08 -1.26 -12.68
N ALA A 120 3.68 -2.37 -12.09
CA ALA A 120 4.56 -3.44 -11.63
C ALA A 120 4.18 -4.77 -12.30
N TYR A 121 5.17 -5.46 -12.84
CA TYR A 121 5.06 -6.81 -13.37
C TYR A 121 5.92 -7.75 -12.53
N ILE A 122 5.29 -8.76 -11.93
CA ILE A 122 5.92 -9.74 -11.05
C ILE A 122 5.81 -11.09 -11.74
N ARG A 123 6.96 -11.73 -11.98
CA ARG A 123 7.01 -13.06 -12.60
C ARG A 123 6.81 -14.15 -11.57
N ASP A 124 6.23 -15.27 -12.00
CA ASP A 124 6.17 -16.51 -11.21
C ASP A 124 5.60 -16.30 -9.80
N TYR A 125 4.64 -15.38 -9.62
CA TYR A 125 4.09 -15.08 -8.31
C TYR A 125 3.29 -16.26 -7.79
N GLU A 126 3.66 -16.74 -6.61
CA GLU A 126 2.98 -17.83 -5.92
C GLU A 126 1.86 -17.28 -5.04
N LYS A 127 0.62 -17.59 -5.39
CA LYS A 127 -0.57 -17.20 -4.63
C LYS A 127 -1.19 -18.41 -3.94
N ASN A 128 -1.39 -18.30 -2.63
CA ASN A 128 -2.13 -19.30 -1.84
C ASN A 128 -3.62 -19.02 -1.95
N VAL A 129 -4.40 -19.96 -2.51
CA VAL A 129 -5.86 -19.88 -2.62
C VAL A 129 -6.53 -21.05 -1.91
N LEU A 130 -7.83 -20.91 -1.63
CA LEU A 130 -8.66 -22.02 -1.17
C LEU A 130 -9.33 -22.71 -2.37
N ASP A 131 -9.35 -24.04 -2.36
CA ASP A 131 -10.24 -24.80 -3.24
C ASP A 131 -11.67 -24.87 -2.69
N ALA A 132 -12.60 -25.43 -3.47
CA ALA A 132 -14.01 -25.57 -3.07
C ALA A 132 -14.21 -26.39 -1.78
N ASN A 133 -13.22 -27.20 -1.39
CA ASN A 133 -13.24 -28.02 -0.17
C ASN A 133 -12.54 -27.33 1.02
N GLY A 134 -12.08 -26.09 0.86
CA GLY A 134 -11.35 -25.34 1.88
C GLY A 134 -9.89 -25.77 2.04
N ARG A 135 -9.32 -26.52 1.08
CA ARG A 135 -7.92 -26.92 1.09
C ARG A 135 -7.06 -25.83 0.47
N LYS A 136 -5.85 -25.67 0.99
CA LYS A 136 -4.86 -24.76 0.45
C LYS A 136 -4.34 -25.28 -0.90
N LEU A 137 -4.44 -24.46 -1.93
CA LEU A 137 -3.83 -24.66 -3.24
C LEU A 137 -2.86 -23.50 -3.51
N GLN A 138 -1.73 -23.79 -4.15
CA GLN A 138 -0.79 -22.77 -4.59
C GLN A 138 -0.87 -22.66 -6.11
N ILE A 139 -1.10 -21.44 -6.60
CA ILE A 139 -1.15 -21.13 -8.02
C ILE A 139 0.04 -20.23 -8.34
N GLN A 140 0.84 -20.62 -9.31
CA GLN A 140 1.92 -19.81 -9.86
C GLN A 140 1.45 -19.11 -11.13
N SER A 141 1.62 -17.79 -11.19
CA SER A 141 1.27 -17.00 -12.38
C SER A 141 2.04 -15.70 -12.42
N ASP A 142 2.22 -15.15 -13.61
CA ASP A 142 2.68 -13.77 -13.74
C ASP A 142 1.55 -12.79 -13.39
N VAL A 143 1.85 -11.77 -12.60
CA VAL A 143 0.86 -10.79 -12.12
C VAL A 143 1.26 -9.37 -12.45
N LYS A 144 0.26 -8.51 -12.63
CA LYS A 144 0.41 -7.09 -12.96
C LYS A 144 -0.34 -6.26 -11.94
N SER A 145 0.33 -5.36 -11.25
CA SER A 145 -0.29 -4.34 -10.41
C SER A 145 -0.09 -2.98 -11.03
N TYR A 146 -1.07 -2.10 -10.93
CA TYR A 146 -0.93 -0.75 -11.45
C TYR A 146 -1.75 0.25 -10.65
N LEU A 147 -1.29 1.48 -10.64
CA LEU A 147 -1.92 2.61 -9.99
C LEU A 147 -1.97 3.78 -10.96
N ILE A 148 -3.07 4.53 -10.95
CA ILE A 148 -3.16 5.83 -11.59
C ILE A 148 -3.83 6.79 -10.62
N GLY A 149 -3.27 7.99 -10.51
CA GLY A 149 -3.76 8.98 -9.58
C GLY A 149 -3.60 10.40 -10.09
N ILE A 150 -4.33 11.28 -9.41
CA ILE A 150 -4.24 12.72 -9.58
C ILE A 150 -4.12 13.39 -8.22
N ARG A 151 -3.45 14.54 -8.20
CA ARG A 151 -3.49 15.49 -7.08
C ARG A 151 -3.84 16.87 -7.62
N HIS A 152 -4.79 17.53 -6.96
CA HIS A 152 -5.18 18.90 -7.29
C HIS A 152 -5.17 19.80 -6.04
N LEU A 153 -4.57 20.98 -6.15
CA LEU A 153 -4.58 22.02 -5.12
C LEU A 153 -5.45 23.20 -5.58
N THR A 154 -6.55 23.46 -4.89
CA THR A 154 -7.41 24.61 -5.23
C THR A 154 -6.80 25.93 -4.74
N SER A 155 -7.34 27.06 -5.22
CA SER A 155 -6.92 28.40 -4.78
C SER A 155 -7.27 28.72 -3.32
N PHE A 156 -8.09 27.90 -2.67
CA PHE A 156 -8.44 28.03 -1.26
C PHE A 156 -7.75 26.94 -0.42
N ASP A 157 -6.64 26.39 -0.91
CA ASP A 157 -5.79 25.42 -0.21
C ASP A 157 -6.46 24.08 0.15
N LEU A 158 -7.46 23.66 -0.63
CA LEU A 158 -7.94 22.28 -0.59
C LEU A 158 -7.07 21.40 -1.49
N THR A 159 -6.40 20.42 -0.87
CA THR A 159 -5.71 19.34 -1.59
C THR A 159 -6.65 18.17 -1.77
N THR A 160 -6.85 17.75 -3.01
CA THR A 160 -7.60 16.56 -3.40
C THR A 160 -6.65 15.55 -4.01
N ILE A 161 -6.64 14.33 -3.49
CA ILE A 161 -5.93 13.18 -4.06
C ILE A 161 -6.98 12.13 -4.42
N ILE A 162 -6.89 11.59 -5.63
CA ILE A 162 -7.72 10.46 -6.08
C ILE A 162 -6.80 9.44 -6.72
N GLU A 163 -6.87 8.18 -6.30
CA GLU A 163 -6.09 7.09 -6.87
C GLU A 163 -6.98 5.87 -7.10
N TYR A 164 -6.83 5.26 -8.28
CA TYR A 164 -7.30 3.91 -8.53
C TYR A 164 -6.10 2.96 -8.49
N TYR A 165 -6.25 1.85 -7.77
CA TYR A 165 -5.23 0.83 -7.61
C TYR A 165 -5.77 -0.55 -7.97
N HIS A 166 -5.07 -1.22 -8.89
CA HIS A 166 -5.25 -2.63 -9.18
C HIS A 166 -4.09 -3.44 -8.59
N ASN A 167 -4.40 -4.30 -7.63
CA ASN A 167 -3.49 -5.24 -6.99
C ASN A 167 -3.53 -6.59 -7.71
N GLY A 168 -2.57 -6.85 -8.61
CA GLY A 168 -2.47 -8.13 -9.31
C GLY A 168 -2.16 -9.32 -8.41
N THR A 169 -1.62 -9.08 -7.21
CA THR A 169 -1.44 -10.13 -6.19
C THR A 169 -2.72 -10.38 -5.38
N GLY A 170 -3.76 -9.58 -5.63
CA GLY A 170 -5.07 -9.55 -4.98
C GLY A 170 -5.91 -10.81 -5.12
N TYR A 171 -6.73 -11.08 -4.10
CA TYR A 171 -7.79 -12.08 -4.17
C TYR A 171 -9.01 -11.53 -4.90
N SER A 172 -9.66 -12.36 -5.71
CA SER A 172 -10.96 -12.01 -6.28
C SER A 172 -12.04 -11.99 -5.20
N GLU A 173 -13.18 -11.37 -5.50
CA GLU A 173 -14.37 -11.41 -4.64
C GLU A 173 -14.79 -12.85 -4.28
N GLY A 174 -14.73 -13.77 -5.25
CA GLY A 174 -15.01 -15.19 -5.02
C GLY A 174 -14.00 -15.84 -4.08
N GLU A 175 -12.70 -15.63 -4.31
CA GLU A 175 -11.63 -16.18 -3.46
C GLU A 175 -11.76 -15.69 -2.00
N MET A 176 -12.13 -14.42 -1.79
CA MET A 176 -12.38 -13.87 -0.44
C MET A 176 -13.66 -14.42 0.19
N LYS A 177 -14.75 -14.55 -0.57
CA LYS A 177 -15.99 -15.14 -0.08
C LYS A 177 -15.80 -16.58 0.38
N ASP A 178 -15.00 -17.37 -0.33
CA ASP A 178 -14.65 -18.73 0.08
C ASP A 178 -13.87 -18.75 1.40
N PHE A 179 -12.99 -17.76 1.62
CA PHE A 179 -12.28 -17.58 2.87
C PHE A 179 -13.21 -17.20 4.03
N TYR A 180 -14.12 -16.25 3.84
CA TYR A 180 -15.12 -15.92 4.87
C TYR A 180 -16.04 -17.10 5.18
N ALA A 181 -16.44 -17.88 4.17
CA ALA A 181 -17.20 -19.11 4.35
C ALA A 181 -16.41 -20.17 5.14
N LEU A 182 -15.09 -20.26 4.95
CA LEU A 182 -14.22 -21.13 5.74
C LEU A 182 -14.19 -20.70 7.22
N ILE A 183 -14.06 -19.40 7.50
CA ILE A 183 -14.11 -18.85 8.86
C ILE A 183 -15.44 -19.19 9.54
N ASN A 184 -16.55 -18.89 8.87
CA ASN A 184 -17.89 -19.13 9.40
C ASN A 184 -18.13 -20.62 9.72
N ARG A 185 -17.75 -21.52 8.80
CA ARG A 185 -17.85 -22.99 9.04
C ARG A 185 -16.96 -23.45 10.20
N GLY A 186 -15.74 -22.93 10.28
CA GLY A 186 -14.82 -23.23 11.38
C GLY A 186 -15.36 -22.78 12.74
N TYR A 187 -15.94 -21.58 12.80
CA TYR A 187 -16.52 -21.04 14.02
C TYR A 187 -17.77 -21.83 14.49
N GLU A 188 -18.67 -22.18 13.56
CA GLU A 188 -19.83 -23.00 13.93
C GLU A 188 -19.44 -24.41 14.37
N THR A 189 -18.41 -25.01 13.76
CA THR A 189 -17.86 -26.31 14.18
C THR A 189 -17.30 -26.23 15.60
N TYR A 190 -16.53 -25.18 15.89
CA TYR A 190 -15.98 -24.95 17.23
C TYR A 190 -17.08 -24.76 18.27
N LYS A 191 -18.12 -23.97 17.98
CA LYS A 191 -19.27 -23.81 18.89
C LYS A 191 -20.01 -25.11 19.16
N ALA A 192 -20.15 -25.97 18.16
CA ALA A 192 -20.88 -27.22 18.28
C ALA A 192 -20.08 -28.33 18.98
N THR A 193 -18.76 -28.37 18.80
CA THR A 193 -17.93 -29.54 19.17
C THR A 193 -16.76 -29.23 20.11
N GLY A 194 -16.36 -27.96 20.22
CA GLY A 194 -15.12 -27.53 20.86
C GLY A 194 -13.86 -27.74 20.01
N ASP A 195 -13.96 -28.30 18.80
CA ASP A 195 -12.81 -28.53 17.92
C ASP A 195 -12.34 -27.23 17.25
N SER A 196 -11.09 -26.86 17.51
CA SER A 196 -10.46 -25.65 16.99
C SER A 196 -9.62 -25.88 15.73
N THR A 197 -9.53 -27.12 15.22
CA THR A 197 -8.69 -27.47 14.07
C THR A 197 -8.98 -26.60 12.85
N SER A 198 -10.25 -26.39 12.52
CA SER A 198 -10.68 -25.52 11.40
C SER A 198 -10.34 -24.05 11.62
N LEU A 199 -10.37 -23.57 12.87
CA LEU A 199 -9.99 -22.18 13.21
C LEU A 199 -8.46 -21.98 13.14
N ILE A 200 -7.68 -22.99 13.48
CA ILE A 200 -6.22 -22.96 13.29
C ILE A 200 -5.91 -22.89 11.79
N HIS A 201 -6.62 -23.68 10.97
CA HIS A 201 -6.47 -23.65 9.51
C HIS A 201 -6.85 -22.29 8.91
N THR A 202 -7.96 -21.67 9.34
CA THR A 202 -8.33 -20.33 8.86
C THR A 202 -7.29 -19.28 9.23
N ARG A 203 -6.72 -19.34 10.43
CA ARG A 203 -5.62 -18.45 10.84
C ARG A 203 -4.39 -18.61 9.95
N ASN A 204 -3.99 -19.86 9.67
CA ASN A 204 -2.86 -20.12 8.78
C ASN A 204 -3.11 -19.55 7.36
N MET A 205 -4.35 -19.60 6.89
CA MET A 205 -4.72 -18.99 5.59
C MET A 205 -4.74 -17.47 5.64
N ALA A 206 -5.15 -16.87 6.77
CA ALA A 206 -5.05 -15.43 7.00
C ALA A 206 -3.59 -14.96 6.92
N GLU A 207 -2.68 -15.66 7.62
CA GLU A 207 -1.23 -15.40 7.61
C GLU A 207 -0.61 -15.64 6.22
N ALA A 208 -1.15 -16.58 5.43
CA ALA A 208 -0.69 -16.89 4.09
C ALA A 208 -1.12 -15.89 3.00
N GLY A 209 -1.82 -14.82 3.37
CA GLY A 209 -2.14 -13.70 2.48
C GLY A 209 -3.54 -13.11 2.67
N TYR A 210 -4.53 -13.91 3.07
CA TYR A 210 -5.94 -13.46 3.16
C TYR A 210 -6.18 -12.37 4.21
N GLY A 211 -5.35 -12.32 5.25
CA GLY A 211 -5.46 -11.37 6.36
C GLY A 211 -4.69 -10.07 6.16
N ARG A 212 -4.02 -9.88 5.02
CA ARG A 212 -3.25 -8.65 4.76
C ARG A 212 -4.18 -7.43 4.59
N PHE A 213 -3.61 -6.24 4.73
CA PHE A 213 -4.30 -5.01 4.38
C PHE A 213 -4.58 -4.96 2.87
N SER A 214 -5.77 -4.51 2.46
CA SER A 214 -6.22 -4.50 1.07
C SER A 214 -5.97 -5.85 0.33
N PRO A 215 -6.57 -6.97 0.80
CA PRO A 215 -6.29 -8.29 0.27
C PRO A 215 -6.80 -8.49 -1.16
N MET A 216 -7.79 -7.71 -1.62
CA MET A 216 -8.48 -7.85 -2.90
C MET A 216 -7.77 -7.11 -4.03
N ARG A 217 -8.43 -6.94 -5.19
CA ARG A 217 -7.78 -6.47 -6.42
C ARG A 217 -7.99 -4.99 -6.65
N ASP A 218 -9.22 -4.51 -6.57
CA ASP A 218 -9.53 -3.19 -7.09
C ASP A 218 -9.93 -2.22 -5.98
N TYR A 219 -9.21 -1.10 -5.87
CA TYR A 219 -9.43 -0.09 -4.83
C TYR A 219 -9.50 1.33 -5.40
N LEU A 220 -10.30 2.16 -4.74
CA LEU A 220 -10.36 3.60 -4.94
C LEU A 220 -10.00 4.31 -3.64
N TYR A 221 -9.01 5.19 -3.71
CA TYR A 221 -8.64 6.10 -2.64
C TYR A 221 -9.02 7.53 -2.99
N VAL A 222 -9.63 8.23 -2.04
CA VAL A 222 -9.88 9.67 -2.13
C VAL A 222 -9.46 10.31 -0.83
N ARG A 223 -8.63 11.36 -0.89
CA ARG A 223 -8.31 12.19 0.28
C ARG A 223 -8.56 13.65 -0.03
N LEU A 224 -9.33 14.30 0.84
CA LEU A 224 -9.57 15.73 0.83
C LEU A 224 -8.90 16.31 2.07
N SER A 225 -7.99 17.29 1.91
CA SER A 225 -7.27 17.91 3.02
C SER A 225 -7.28 19.41 2.86
N GLN A 226 -7.84 20.12 3.85
CA GLN A 226 -8.00 21.57 3.79
C GLN A 226 -7.00 22.22 4.76
N LYS A 227 -6.12 23.06 4.24
CA LYS A 227 -5.20 23.82 5.10
C LYS A 227 -5.94 25.00 5.74
N GLU A 228 -5.75 25.16 7.05
CA GLU A 228 -6.14 26.33 7.84
C GLU A 228 -7.56 26.87 7.57
N PRO A 229 -8.61 26.01 7.54
CA PRO A 229 -9.96 26.47 7.26
C PRO A 229 -10.43 27.44 8.33
N PHE A 230 -11.28 28.38 7.93
CA PHE A 230 -11.84 29.41 8.81
C PHE A 230 -10.76 30.27 9.52
N ASN A 231 -9.57 30.37 8.94
CA ASN A 231 -8.39 31.07 9.49
C ASN A 231 -7.88 30.46 10.81
N ILE A 232 -8.08 29.16 11.04
CA ILE A 232 -7.48 28.47 12.18
C ILE A 232 -6.06 28.04 11.79
N LEU A 233 -5.06 28.76 12.30
CA LEU A 233 -3.65 28.54 11.99
C LEU A 233 -3.17 27.15 12.47
N TYR A 234 -2.34 26.48 11.65
CA TYR A 234 -1.79 25.13 11.91
C TYR A 234 -2.82 24.01 12.07
N TYR A 235 -4.05 24.22 11.60
CA TYR A 235 -5.12 23.24 11.64
C TYR A 235 -5.39 22.70 10.25
N THR A 236 -5.42 21.37 10.10
CA THR A 236 -5.68 20.69 8.83
C THR A 236 -6.69 19.57 9.03
N PRO A 237 -8.00 19.81 8.83
CA PRO A 237 -8.95 18.72 8.73
C PRO A 237 -8.80 18.01 7.39
N SER A 238 -8.98 16.70 7.40
CA SER A 238 -9.03 15.89 6.20
C SER A 238 -10.11 14.81 6.28
N LEU A 239 -10.52 14.32 5.12
CA LEU A 239 -11.45 13.21 4.96
C LEU A 239 -10.85 12.23 3.96
N THR A 240 -10.69 10.99 4.39
CA THR A 240 -10.14 9.91 3.57
C THR A 240 -11.20 8.84 3.32
N LEU A 241 -11.38 8.42 2.08
CA LEU A 241 -12.18 7.29 1.66
C LEU A 241 -11.25 6.23 1.06
N ASN A 242 -11.35 5.00 1.55
CA ASN A 242 -10.71 3.83 0.95
C ASN A 242 -11.80 2.81 0.64
N MET A 243 -12.07 2.59 -0.65
CA MET A 243 -13.16 1.74 -1.12
C MET A 243 -12.61 0.55 -1.88
N ASN A 244 -13.06 -0.63 -1.51
CA ASN A 244 -12.90 -1.82 -2.32
C ASN A 244 -13.96 -1.78 -3.43
N LEU A 245 -13.53 -1.78 -4.69
CA LEU A 245 -14.41 -1.67 -5.85
C LEU A 245 -15.06 -3.01 -6.23
N ASP A 246 -14.44 -4.13 -5.86
CA ASP A 246 -14.95 -5.47 -6.14
C ASP A 246 -16.24 -5.74 -5.34
N ASP A 247 -16.24 -5.45 -4.04
CA ASP A 247 -17.37 -5.72 -3.14
C ASP A 247 -18.11 -4.46 -2.65
N ARG A 248 -17.63 -3.27 -3.04
CA ARG A 248 -18.20 -1.94 -2.73
C ARG A 248 -18.22 -1.58 -1.25
N SER A 249 -17.51 -2.33 -0.42
CA SER A 249 -17.31 -2.00 0.98
C SER A 249 -16.19 -0.95 1.12
N TYR A 250 -16.23 -0.12 2.16
CA TYR A 250 -15.30 1.00 2.29
C TYR A 250 -15.06 1.44 3.75
N SER A 251 -13.94 2.11 3.98
CA SER A 251 -13.69 2.91 5.18
C SER A 251 -13.75 4.41 4.86
N LEU A 252 -14.38 5.18 5.74
CA LEU A 252 -14.42 6.63 5.71
C LEU A 252 -13.79 7.17 7.00
N THR A 253 -12.72 7.95 6.86
CA THR A 253 -11.92 8.44 7.98
C THR A 253 -11.76 9.95 7.93
N PRO A 254 -12.60 10.72 8.65
CA PRO A 254 -12.28 12.07 9.06
C PRO A 254 -11.06 12.11 10.00
N GLU A 255 -10.27 13.15 9.83
CA GLU A 255 -9.05 13.42 10.59
C GLU A 255 -8.91 14.91 10.86
N LEU A 256 -8.45 15.24 12.07
CA LEU A 256 -8.10 16.58 12.50
C LEU A 256 -6.63 16.59 12.90
N LEU A 257 -5.81 17.40 12.23
CA LEU A 257 -4.40 17.59 12.56
C LEU A 257 -4.16 19.02 13.07
N TYR A 258 -3.43 19.16 14.18
CA TYR A 258 -3.00 20.43 14.73
C TYR A 258 -1.51 20.41 15.09
N THR A 259 -0.75 21.37 14.54
CA THR A 259 0.71 21.49 14.71
C THR A 259 1.14 22.86 15.25
N GLY A 260 0.21 23.59 15.88
CA GLY A 260 0.47 24.96 16.32
C GLY A 260 1.27 25.11 17.62
N ILE A 261 1.64 24.00 18.26
CA ILE A 261 2.47 23.99 19.45
C ILE A 261 3.86 23.52 19.04
N THR A 262 4.90 24.29 19.38
CA THR A 262 6.29 23.92 19.10
C THR A 262 6.56 22.51 19.61
N ASN A 263 7.15 21.67 18.75
CA ASN A 263 7.53 20.30 19.04
C ASN A 263 6.36 19.33 19.34
N LEU A 264 5.10 19.73 19.16
CA LEU A 264 3.94 18.89 19.45
C LEU A 264 2.98 18.82 18.25
N GLU A 265 2.67 17.60 17.84
CA GLU A 265 1.66 17.27 16.86
C GLU A 265 0.47 16.58 17.55
N LEU A 266 -0.73 17.09 17.33
CA LEU A 266 -1.98 16.50 17.82
C LEU A 266 -2.81 16.04 16.64
N ARG A 267 -3.17 14.76 16.61
CA ARG A 267 -3.94 14.15 15.53
C ARG A 267 -5.12 13.37 16.12
N LEU A 268 -6.34 13.72 15.71
CA LEU A 268 -7.56 13.00 16.05
C LEU A 268 -8.14 12.39 14.77
N ARG A 269 -8.40 11.09 14.78
CA ARG A 269 -9.02 10.36 13.67
C ARG A 269 -10.26 9.63 14.14
N ALA A 270 -11.26 9.56 13.28
CA ALA A 270 -12.40 8.67 13.48
C ALA A 270 -12.64 7.91 12.18
N GLY A 271 -12.35 6.60 12.16
CA GLY A 271 -12.67 5.72 11.04
C GLY A 271 -14.03 5.09 11.23
N VAL A 272 -14.87 5.11 10.19
CA VAL A 272 -16.14 4.38 10.10
C VAL A 272 -16.01 3.38 8.96
N ILE A 273 -16.37 2.14 9.23
CA ILE A 273 -16.27 1.03 8.30
C ILE A 273 -17.68 0.64 7.86
N ILE A 274 -17.88 0.54 6.55
CA ILE A 274 -19.19 0.29 5.95
C ILE A 274 -19.06 -0.87 4.96
N GLY A 275 -19.73 -1.97 5.27
CA GLY A 275 -19.78 -3.17 4.45
C GLY A 275 -20.85 -4.14 4.95
N THR A 276 -21.33 -5.01 4.08
CA THR A 276 -22.22 -6.11 4.49
C THR A 276 -21.40 -7.34 4.85
N ARG A 277 -22.03 -8.37 5.42
CA ARG A 277 -21.35 -9.66 5.66
C ARG A 277 -20.74 -10.21 4.37
N ASN A 278 -19.57 -10.83 4.50
CA ASN A 278 -18.72 -11.36 3.44
C ASN A 278 -18.19 -10.30 2.47
N THR A 279 -17.91 -9.10 2.98
CA THR A 279 -17.16 -8.04 2.29
C THR A 279 -15.92 -7.69 3.10
N GLU A 280 -14.85 -7.20 2.46
CA GLU A 280 -13.60 -6.86 3.12
C GLU A 280 -13.79 -5.96 4.34
N PHE A 281 -14.49 -4.84 4.15
CA PHE A 281 -14.70 -3.90 5.23
C PHE A 281 -15.80 -4.39 6.19
N GLY A 282 -16.79 -5.14 5.73
CA GLY A 282 -17.82 -5.71 6.61
C GLY A 282 -17.34 -6.85 7.53
N GLU A 283 -16.19 -7.45 7.23
CA GLU A 283 -15.56 -8.52 8.04
C GLU A 283 -14.42 -8.00 8.93
N LYS A 284 -14.23 -6.68 9.01
CA LYS A 284 -13.29 -6.08 9.98
C LYS A 284 -13.83 -6.26 11.41
N GLN A 285 -12.93 -6.27 12.38
CA GLN A 285 -13.28 -6.56 13.79
C GLN A 285 -14.16 -5.49 14.45
N ASN A 286 -14.25 -4.31 13.86
CA ASN A 286 -14.90 -3.14 14.44
C ASN A 286 -15.59 -2.31 13.34
N ASP A 287 -16.76 -1.75 13.66
CA ASP A 287 -17.49 -0.87 12.74
C ASP A 287 -16.96 0.57 12.75
N TYR A 288 -16.32 0.98 13.85
CA TYR A 288 -15.70 2.29 13.99
C TYR A 288 -14.48 2.24 14.90
N ARG A 289 -13.57 3.21 14.74
CA ARG A 289 -12.40 3.41 15.59
C ARG A 289 -12.11 4.89 15.73
N ILE A 290 -11.87 5.35 16.95
CA ILE A 290 -11.42 6.71 17.23
C ILE A 290 -10.00 6.61 17.78
N GLU A 291 -9.08 7.40 17.24
CA GLU A 291 -7.68 7.46 17.66
C GLU A 291 -7.27 8.90 17.94
N LEU A 292 -6.72 9.15 19.13
CA LEU A 292 -6.02 10.38 19.46
C LEU A 292 -4.53 10.07 19.58
N ARG A 293 -3.70 10.77 18.80
CA ARG A 293 -2.25 10.67 18.84
C ARG A 293 -1.65 12.02 19.21
N ALA A 294 -0.69 12.00 20.12
CA ALA A 294 0.14 13.15 20.47
C ALA A 294 1.61 12.77 20.22
N GLY A 295 2.24 13.39 19.23
CA GLY A 295 3.65 13.19 18.88
C GLY A 295 4.49 14.35 19.38
N TYR A 296 5.53 14.07 20.17
CA TYR A 296 6.49 15.07 20.65
C TYR A 296 7.87 14.85 20.06
N TYR A 297 8.49 15.90 19.54
CA TYR A 297 9.79 15.87 18.86
C TYR A 297 10.84 16.66 19.66
N PHE A 298 12.03 16.10 19.87
CA PHE A 298 13.12 16.71 20.66
C PHE A 298 14.34 17.03 19.80
#